data_AF-A0A2C9M7J7-F1
#
_entry.id   AF-A0A2C9M7J7-F1
#
_cell.length_a   1.000
_cell.length_b   1.000
_cell.length_c   1.000
_cell.angle_alpha   90.00
_cell.angle_beta   90.00
_cell.angle_gamma   90.00
#
_symmetry.space_group_name_H-M   'P 1'
#
loop_
_entity.id
_entity.type
_entity.pdbx_description
1 polymer ?
#
loop_
_entity_poly.entity_id
_entity_poly.type
_entity_poly.pdbx_seq_one_letter_code
_entity_poly.pdbx_strand_id
1 'polypeptide(L)'
;MGCFMGFAGEDCETACQNCNKTNFSCNRTNFLCLYGCDTGFFGNDCHSPCGKCAGDGTCHRLTGTCYDGCLAGYKGFNCKVIDEIDPIDTTTVYYGMFVAFICLFVWYTLCCDGCLKNCQEANEVKDRSAAQQNREARKKQNISQDSKISDTSATSRSSSSD
;
A
#
# COMPACT_ATOMS: atom_id res chain seq x y z
N MET A 1 -9.21 55.93 33.25
CA MET A 1 -10.06 56.11 32.05
C MET A 1 -9.98 54.84 31.24
N GLY A 2 -11.11 54.34 30.73
CA GLY A 2 -11.17 53.14 29.88
C GLY A 2 -11.31 53.52 28.40
N CYS A 3 -11.20 52.53 27.50
CA CYS A 3 -11.42 52.74 26.07
C CYS A 3 -12.92 52.87 25.75
N PHE A 4 -13.21 53.46 24.59
CA PHE A 4 -14.56 53.46 24.03
C PHE A 4 -14.99 52.03 23.64
N MET A 5 -16.29 51.75 23.62
CA MET A 5 -16.80 50.43 23.25
C MET A 5 -16.35 50.04 21.84
N GLY A 6 -15.85 48.81 21.67
CA GLY A 6 -15.28 48.39 20.39
C GLY A 6 -13.80 48.73 20.21
N PHE A 7 -13.13 49.38 21.16
CA PHE A 7 -11.70 49.70 21.07
C PHE A 7 -10.91 49.16 22.27
N ALA A 8 -9.69 48.71 21.99
CA ALA A 8 -8.74 48.16 22.95
C ALA A 8 -7.31 48.59 22.60
N GLY A 9 -6.35 48.24 23.47
CA GLY A 9 -4.97 48.68 23.42
C GLY A 9 -4.63 49.73 24.47
N GLU A 10 -3.34 50.01 24.61
CA GLU A 10 -2.85 51.06 25.52
C GLU A 10 -3.36 52.44 25.09
N ASP A 11 -3.37 52.69 23.77
CA ASP A 11 -3.83 53.94 23.16
C ASP A 11 -5.30 53.92 22.69
N CYS A 12 -6.01 52.79 22.85
CA CYS A 12 -7.41 52.62 22.42
C CYS A 12 -7.65 52.86 20.91
N GLU A 13 -6.63 52.68 20.05
CA GLU A 13 -6.76 52.85 18.59
C GLU A 13 -7.17 51.54 17.88
N THR A 14 -7.02 50.39 18.54
CA THR A 14 -7.28 49.09 17.94
C THR A 14 -8.72 48.68 18.14
N ALA A 15 -9.47 48.51 17.06
CA ALA A 15 -10.84 48.02 17.13
C ALA A 15 -10.89 46.51 17.48
N CYS A 16 -11.81 46.13 18.35
CA CYS A 16 -12.15 44.74 18.65
C CYS A 16 -12.72 44.07 17.38
N GLN A 17 -12.21 42.90 17.03
CA GLN A 17 -12.65 42.18 15.82
C GLN A 17 -13.64 41.07 16.17
N ASN A 18 -14.73 40.97 15.38
CA ASN A 18 -15.72 39.89 15.43
C ASN A 18 -16.31 39.62 16.83
N CYS A 19 -16.28 40.61 17.74
CA CYS A 19 -17.03 40.55 19.00
C CYS A 19 -18.49 40.92 18.73
N ASN A 20 -19.40 40.26 19.44
CA ASN A 20 -20.85 40.42 19.27
C ASN A 20 -21.30 41.89 19.07
N LYS A 21 -21.97 42.13 17.93
CA LYS A 21 -22.40 43.47 17.48
C LYS A 21 -23.25 44.28 18.45
N THR A 22 -23.89 43.64 19.43
CA THR A 22 -24.75 44.34 20.40
C THR A 22 -23.97 45.14 21.44
N ASN A 23 -22.72 44.76 21.74
CA ASN A 23 -21.92 45.42 22.76
C ASN A 23 -20.48 45.73 22.34
N PHE A 24 -19.95 45.06 21.29
CA PHE A 24 -18.56 45.21 20.76
C PHE A 24 -17.46 45.28 21.85
N SER A 25 -17.75 44.87 23.08
CA SER A 25 -16.89 45.13 24.21
C SER A 25 -15.90 43.99 24.33
N CYS A 26 -14.64 44.32 24.11
CA CYS A 26 -13.52 43.44 24.42
C CYS A 26 -12.68 44.01 25.55
N ASN A 27 -11.90 43.14 26.18
CA ASN A 27 -10.97 43.54 27.22
C ASN A 27 -9.86 44.42 26.64
N ARG A 28 -9.55 45.52 27.34
CA ARG A 28 -8.60 46.54 26.90
C ARG A 28 -7.18 46.01 26.63
N THR A 29 -6.73 44.98 27.34
CA THR A 29 -5.32 44.54 27.29
C THR A 29 -5.13 43.26 26.48
N ASN A 30 -6.08 42.33 26.53
CA ASN A 30 -5.95 41.01 25.88
C ASN A 30 -6.99 40.76 24.77
N PHE A 31 -7.75 41.78 24.37
CA PHE A 31 -8.68 41.74 23.23
C PHE A 31 -9.79 40.67 23.35
N LEU A 32 -10.01 40.11 24.54
CA LEU A 32 -11.01 39.08 24.78
C LEU A 32 -12.43 39.65 24.65
N CYS A 33 -13.29 39.03 23.83
CA CYS A 33 -14.69 39.45 23.72
C CYS A 33 -15.48 39.01 24.97
N LEU A 34 -16.14 39.95 25.65
CA LEU A 34 -16.85 39.67 26.90
C LEU A 34 -18.24 39.06 26.66
N TYR A 35 -18.90 39.47 25.57
CA TYR A 35 -20.31 39.14 25.28
C TYR A 35 -20.49 38.13 24.15
N GLY A 36 -19.41 37.47 23.73
CA GLY A 36 -19.45 36.49 22.65
C GLY A 36 -18.88 36.99 21.33
N CYS A 37 -18.91 36.09 20.35
CA CYS A 37 -18.44 36.32 19.00
C CYS A 37 -19.61 36.60 18.06
N ASP A 38 -19.31 37.28 16.96
CA ASP A 38 -20.17 37.33 15.80
C ASP A 38 -20.36 35.93 15.21
N THR A 39 -21.51 35.73 14.56
CA THR A 39 -21.85 34.49 13.88
C THR A 39 -20.76 34.11 12.88
N GLY A 40 -20.29 32.87 12.94
CA GLY A 40 -19.21 32.39 12.07
C GLY A 40 -17.81 32.55 12.65
N PHE A 41 -17.66 33.05 13.88
CA PHE A 41 -16.38 33.12 14.59
C PHE A 41 -16.42 32.45 15.97
N PHE A 42 -15.26 31.96 16.41
CA PHE A 42 -15.05 31.32 17.70
C PHE A 42 -13.67 31.69 18.27
N GLY A 43 -13.43 31.30 19.50
CA GLY A 43 -12.28 31.69 20.31
C GLY A 43 -12.66 32.72 21.36
N ASN A 44 -11.75 32.96 22.30
CA ASN A 44 -11.95 33.96 23.34
C ASN A 44 -11.88 35.40 22.79
N ASP A 45 -11.09 35.58 21.73
CA ASP A 45 -10.87 36.80 20.95
C ASP A 45 -11.67 36.83 19.64
N CYS A 46 -12.46 35.79 19.35
CA CYS A 46 -13.29 35.68 18.15
C CYS A 46 -12.52 35.82 16.82
N HIS A 47 -11.22 35.51 16.82
CA HIS A 47 -10.38 35.61 15.63
C HIS A 47 -10.46 34.35 14.74
N SER A 48 -10.92 33.23 15.30
CA SER A 48 -10.96 31.96 14.57
C SER A 48 -12.28 31.80 13.83
N PRO A 49 -12.31 31.62 12.50
CA PRO A 49 -13.55 31.39 11.77
C PRO A 49 -14.04 29.95 11.98
N CYS A 50 -15.36 29.81 12.16
CA CYS A 50 -16.06 28.53 12.10
C CYS A 50 -15.77 27.82 10.76
N GLY A 51 -15.82 26.50 10.74
CA GLY A 51 -15.75 25.78 9.47
C GLY A 51 -17.09 25.78 8.75
N LYS A 52 -17.30 24.77 7.90
CA LYS A 52 -18.53 24.63 7.11
C LYS A 52 -19.61 23.95 7.93
N CYS A 53 -20.13 24.68 8.91
CA CYS A 53 -21.28 24.28 9.70
C CYS A 53 -22.56 24.30 8.87
N ALA A 54 -23.39 23.28 9.03
CA ALA A 54 -24.74 23.26 8.49
C ALA A 54 -25.66 24.25 9.23
N GLY A 55 -26.93 24.35 8.79
CA GLY A 55 -27.92 25.23 9.41
C GLY A 55 -27.65 26.71 9.14
N ASP A 56 -27.56 27.52 10.19
CA ASP A 56 -27.28 28.96 10.14
C ASP A 56 -25.78 29.28 10.11
N GLY A 57 -24.92 28.26 10.05
CA GLY A 57 -23.47 28.42 10.08
C GLY A 57 -22.92 28.78 11.46
N THR A 58 -23.74 28.70 12.51
CA THR A 58 -23.25 28.92 13.89
C THR A 58 -22.36 27.78 14.34
N CYS A 59 -21.35 28.15 15.12
CA CYS A 59 -20.53 27.19 15.83
C CYS A 59 -20.36 27.61 17.28
N HIS A 60 -19.97 26.64 18.10
CA HIS A 60 -19.76 26.84 19.51
C HIS A 60 -18.63 27.85 19.74
N ARG A 61 -18.95 28.94 20.43
CA ARG A 61 -18.09 30.11 20.62
C ARG A 61 -16.67 29.76 21.09
N LEU A 62 -16.47 28.76 21.94
CA LEU A 62 -15.14 28.44 22.48
C LEU A 62 -14.40 27.34 21.71
N THR A 63 -15.13 26.37 21.19
CA THR A 63 -14.53 25.15 20.62
C THR A 63 -14.54 25.14 19.09
N GLY A 64 -15.39 25.96 18.47
CA GLY A 64 -15.58 25.98 17.02
C GLY A 64 -16.49 24.86 16.50
N THR A 65 -17.11 24.08 17.40
CA THR A 65 -17.91 22.91 17.07
C THR A 65 -19.27 23.31 16.51
N CYS A 66 -19.65 22.80 15.35
CA CYS A 66 -20.92 23.15 14.71
C CYS A 66 -22.10 22.50 15.44
N TYR A 67 -23.16 23.26 15.73
CA TYR A 67 -24.34 22.75 16.44
C TYR A 67 -25.18 21.80 15.57
N ASP A 68 -25.38 22.17 14.31
CA ASP A 68 -26.18 21.40 13.35
C ASP A 68 -25.35 20.38 12.55
N GLY A 69 -24.10 20.14 12.96
CA GLY A 69 -23.16 19.31 12.22
C GLY A 69 -22.57 20.02 10.99
N CYS A 70 -22.03 19.23 10.06
CA CYS A 70 -21.30 19.73 8.90
C CYS A 70 -22.16 19.77 7.63
N LEU A 71 -21.87 20.73 6.76
CA LEU A 71 -22.36 20.70 5.37
C LEU A 71 -21.92 19.40 4.68
N ALA A 72 -22.72 18.95 3.71
CA ALA A 72 -22.41 17.77 2.91
C ALA A 72 -21.03 17.91 2.26
N GLY A 73 -20.20 16.86 2.35
CA GLY A 73 -18.81 16.90 1.89
C GLY A 73 -17.85 17.58 2.87
N TYR A 74 -18.25 17.84 4.12
CA TYR A 74 -17.35 18.27 5.19
C TYR A 74 -17.47 17.36 6.42
N LYS A 75 -16.33 17.08 7.07
CA LYS A 75 -16.20 16.23 8.25
C LYS A 75 -15.32 16.85 9.34
N GLY A 76 -15.32 16.19 10.50
CA GLY A 76 -14.59 16.58 11.70
C GLY A 76 -15.39 17.53 12.60
N PHE A 77 -14.94 17.72 13.85
CA PHE A 77 -15.66 18.50 14.86
C PHE A 77 -15.98 19.94 14.46
N ASN A 78 -15.10 20.54 13.65
CA ASN A 78 -15.22 21.92 13.20
C ASN A 78 -15.56 22.02 11.70
N CYS A 79 -15.89 20.90 11.03
CA CYS A 79 -16.30 20.89 9.62
C CYS A 79 -15.32 21.60 8.68
N LYS A 80 -14.03 21.44 8.93
CA LYS A 80 -12.94 22.02 8.12
C LYS A 80 -12.30 21.00 7.17
N VAL A 81 -12.52 19.71 7.42
CA VAL A 81 -12.01 18.64 6.57
C VAL A 81 -13.03 18.41 5.48
N ILE A 82 -12.61 18.43 4.22
CA ILE A 82 -13.48 18.03 3.12
C ILE A 82 -13.58 16.52 3.16
N ASP A 83 -14.81 16.05 3.21
CA ASP A 83 -15.17 14.66 3.06
C ASP A 83 -15.30 14.40 1.56
N GLU A 84 -14.17 14.21 0.90
CA GLU A 84 -14.19 13.79 -0.49
C GLU A 84 -14.87 12.42 -0.56
N ILE A 85 -16.05 12.39 -1.18
CA ILE A 85 -16.69 11.16 -1.62
C ILE A 85 -15.90 10.71 -2.87
N ASP A 86 -15.24 9.55 -2.74
CA ASP A 86 -14.15 8.99 -3.57
C ASP A 86 -14.50 8.72 -5.06
N PRO A 87 -13.50 8.42 -5.95
CA PRO A 87 -13.15 7.00 -6.13
C PRO A 87 -11.69 6.76 -6.58
N ILE A 88 -10.85 6.29 -5.67
CA ILE A 88 -10.18 5.00 -5.90
C ILE A 88 -10.13 4.35 -4.53
N ASP A 89 -11.12 3.51 -4.25
CA ASP A 89 -11.01 2.49 -3.22
C ASP A 89 -9.64 1.81 -3.39
N THR A 90 -8.68 2.14 -2.51
CA THR A 90 -7.33 1.55 -2.55
C THR A 90 -7.41 0.03 -2.47
N THR A 91 -8.51 -0.45 -1.88
CA THR A 91 -9.04 -1.81 -1.92
C THR A 91 -9.33 -2.31 -3.34
N THR A 92 -10.07 -1.58 -4.19
CA THR A 92 -10.32 -1.96 -5.60
C THR A 92 -9.02 -2.04 -6.41
N VAL A 93 -8.06 -1.13 -6.19
CA VAL A 93 -6.73 -1.22 -6.84
C VAL A 93 -5.96 -2.44 -6.33
N TYR A 94 -5.94 -2.67 -5.02
CA TYR A 94 -5.25 -3.81 -4.42
C TYR A 94 -5.80 -5.15 -4.93
N TYR A 95 -7.13 -5.32 -4.92
CA TYR A 95 -7.78 -6.54 -5.44
C TYR A 95 -7.60 -6.68 -6.96
N GLY A 96 -7.68 -5.59 -7.72
CA GLY A 96 -7.40 -5.60 -9.16
C GLY A 96 -5.96 -6.04 -9.49
N MET A 97 -4.99 -5.55 -8.73
CA MET A 97 -3.59 -5.95 -8.87
C MET A 97 -3.36 -7.41 -8.45
N PHE A 98 -3.94 -7.84 -7.33
CA PHE A 98 -3.80 -9.23 -6.84
C PHE A 98 -4.32 -10.25 -7.85
N VAL A 99 -5.48 -9.97 -8.49
CA VAL A 99 -6.06 -10.85 -9.52
C VAL A 99 -5.16 -10.93 -10.75
N ALA A 100 -4.59 -9.82 -11.21
CA ALA A 100 -3.66 -9.81 -12.34
C ALA A 100 -2.40 -10.64 -12.05
N PHE A 101 -1.81 -10.51 -10.85
CA PHE A 101 -0.64 -11.32 -10.45
C PHE A 101 -0.98 -12.81 -10.31
N ILE A 102 -2.13 -13.15 -9.74
CA ILE A 102 -2.58 -14.55 -9.65
C ILE A 102 -2.81 -15.13 -11.05
N CYS A 103 -3.43 -14.39 -11.98
CA CYS A 103 -3.62 -14.85 -13.35
C CYS A 103 -2.29 -15.07 -14.09
N LEU A 104 -1.31 -14.19 -13.92
CA LEU A 104 0.03 -14.35 -14.51
C LEU A 104 0.79 -15.51 -13.89
N PHE A 105 0.68 -15.69 -12.58
CA PHE A 105 1.31 -16.81 -11.90
C PHE A 105 0.69 -18.15 -12.34
N VAL A 106 -0.64 -18.23 -12.41
CA VAL A 106 -1.37 -19.41 -12.88
C VAL A 106 -1.06 -19.71 -14.35
N TRP A 107 -0.99 -18.68 -15.20
CA TRP A 107 -0.57 -18.86 -16.60
C TRP A 107 0.87 -19.36 -16.67
N TYR A 108 1.80 -18.76 -15.92
CA TYR A 108 3.20 -19.19 -15.87
C TYR A 108 3.33 -20.64 -15.37
N THR A 109 2.62 -21.03 -14.32
CA THR A 109 2.63 -22.41 -13.81
C THR A 109 1.97 -23.38 -14.79
N LEU A 110 0.88 -23.01 -15.47
CA LEU A 110 0.26 -23.85 -16.50
C LEU A 110 1.12 -23.98 -17.76
N CYS A 111 1.88 -22.93 -18.12
CA CYS A 111 2.91 -22.99 -19.15
C CYS A 111 4.08 -23.89 -18.73
N CYS A 112 4.51 -23.82 -17.48
CA CYS A 112 5.54 -24.70 -16.92
C CYS A 112 5.07 -26.15 -16.82
N ASP A 113 3.83 -26.41 -16.41
CA ASP A 113 3.26 -27.76 -16.35
C ASP A 113 3.03 -28.34 -17.75
N GLY A 114 2.70 -27.50 -18.74
CA GLY A 114 2.62 -27.89 -20.16
C GLY A 114 3.99 -28.27 -20.74
N CYS A 115 5.04 -27.54 -20.39
CA CYS A 115 6.42 -27.87 -20.79
C CYS A 115 6.99 -29.07 -20.01
N LEU A 116 6.64 -29.22 -18.72
CA LEU A 116 7.08 -30.35 -17.90
C LEU A 116 6.44 -31.66 -18.39
N LYS A 117 5.16 -31.65 -18.76
CA LYS A 117 4.49 -32.81 -19.37
C LYS A 117 5.12 -33.23 -20.70
N ASN A 118 5.48 -32.27 -21.55
CA ASN A 118 6.20 -32.54 -22.80
C ASN A 118 7.66 -33.02 -22.56
N CYS A 119 8.32 -32.56 -21.50
CA CYS A 119 9.69 -32.99 -21.15
C CYS A 119 9.73 -34.35 -20.45
N GLN A 120 8.67 -34.74 -19.73
CA GLN A 120 8.64 -35.98 -18.97
C GLN A 120 8.60 -37.21 -19.90
N GLU A 121 7.88 -37.13 -21.03
CA GLU A 121 7.87 -38.18 -22.07
C GLU A 121 9.21 -38.28 -22.82
N ALA A 122 9.97 -37.18 -22.94
CA ALA A 122 11.28 -37.18 -23.60
C ALA A 122 12.38 -37.87 -22.76
N ASN A 123 12.29 -37.81 -21.43
CA ASN A 123 13.28 -38.41 -20.54
C ASN A 123 13.18 -39.96 -20.52
N GLU A 124 11.97 -40.53 -20.59
CA GLU A 124 11.80 -42.00 -20.63
C GLU A 124 12.33 -42.63 -21.93
N VAL A 125 12.27 -41.90 -23.06
CA VAL A 125 12.83 -42.34 -24.36
C VAL A 125 14.37 -42.31 -24.35
N LYS A 126 14.96 -41.35 -23.62
CA LYS A 126 16.42 -41.24 -23.45
C LYS A 126 16.99 -42.39 -22.60
N ASP A 127 16.25 -42.83 -21.58
CA ASP A 127 16.65 -43.96 -20.74
C ASP A 127 16.50 -45.32 -21.46
N ARG A 128 15.43 -45.52 -22.26
CA ARG A 128 15.28 -46.74 -23.07
C ARG A 128 16.35 -46.87 -24.16
N SER A 129 16.74 -45.77 -24.80
CA SER A 129 17.79 -45.77 -25.84
C SER A 129 19.19 -46.01 -25.26
N ALA A 130 19.52 -45.42 -24.11
CA ALA A 130 20.77 -45.69 -23.39
C ALA A 130 20.85 -47.15 -22.88
N ALA A 131 19.72 -47.73 -22.43
CA ALA A 131 19.65 -49.13 -22.01
C ALA A 131 19.88 -50.10 -23.18
N GLN A 132 19.41 -49.76 -24.39
CA GLN A 132 19.58 -50.61 -25.57
C GLN A 132 21.03 -50.62 -26.09
N GLN A 133 21.70 -49.46 -26.11
CA GLN A 133 23.12 -49.35 -26.47
C GLN A 133 24.03 -50.14 -25.51
N ASN A 134 23.76 -50.08 -24.20
CA ASN A 134 24.51 -50.84 -23.21
C ASN A 134 24.33 -52.37 -23.33
N ARG A 135 23.17 -52.85 -23.80
CA ARG A 135 22.94 -54.29 -24.07
C ARG A 135 23.73 -54.77 -25.30
N GLU A 136 23.82 -53.96 -26.35
CA GLU A 136 24.62 -54.29 -27.54
C GLU A 136 26.13 -54.23 -27.27
N ALA A 137 26.58 -53.27 -26.45
CA ALA A 137 27.97 -53.19 -25.99
C ALA A 137 28.38 -54.41 -25.14
N ARG A 138 27.51 -54.88 -24.22
CA ARG A 138 27.76 -56.12 -23.46
C ARG A 138 27.78 -57.37 -24.32
N LYS A 139 26.95 -57.46 -25.37
CA LYS A 139 26.99 -58.59 -26.32
C LYS A 139 28.34 -58.64 -27.06
N LYS A 140 28.90 -57.50 -27.46
CA LYS A 140 30.22 -57.43 -28.10
C LYS A 140 31.36 -57.83 -27.15
N GLN A 141 31.28 -57.47 -25.87
CA GLN A 141 32.26 -57.90 -24.87
C GLN A 141 32.18 -59.41 -24.58
N ASN A 142 30.97 -59.97 -24.48
CA ASN A 142 30.79 -61.40 -24.20
C ASN A 142 31.21 -62.29 -25.39
N ILE A 143 31.01 -61.83 -26.63
CA ILE A 143 31.51 -62.51 -27.84
C ILE A 143 33.06 -62.46 -27.92
N SER A 144 33.71 -61.45 -27.34
CA SER A 144 35.18 -61.36 -27.29
C SER A 144 35.83 -62.22 -26.20
N GLN A 145 35.07 -62.67 -25.20
CA GLN A 145 35.57 -63.60 -24.17
C GLN A 145 35.37 -65.06 -24.57
N ASP A 146 34.31 -65.39 -25.32
CA ASP A 146 34.10 -66.74 -25.85
C ASP A 146 35.17 -67.14 -26.89
N SER A 147 35.65 -66.19 -27.70
CA SER A 147 36.74 -66.46 -28.66
C SER A 147 38.14 -66.56 -28.03
N LYS A 148 38.31 -66.24 -26.74
CA LYS A 148 39.59 -66.39 -26.01
C LYS A 148 39.69 -67.70 -25.22
N ILE A 149 38.59 -68.42 -25.05
CA ILE A 149 38.57 -69.80 -24.53
C ILE A 149 38.53 -70.76 -25.73
N SER A 150 39.40 -70.57 -26.71
CA SER A 150 39.70 -71.62 -27.69
C SER A 150 41.13 -71.59 -28.22
N ASP A 151 41.89 -70.49 -28.04
CA ASP A 151 43.22 -70.33 -28.65
C ASP A 151 44.40 -70.07 -27.68
N THR A 152 44.22 -70.18 -26.36
CA THR A 152 45.35 -70.01 -25.39
C THR A 152 45.62 -71.27 -24.58
N SER A 153 45.79 -72.38 -25.29
CA SER A 153 46.53 -73.57 -24.84
C SER A 153 47.94 -73.61 -25.44
N ALA A 154 48.52 -72.47 -25.81
CA ALA A 154 49.86 -72.43 -26.37
C ALA A 154 50.63 -71.15 -25.97
N THR A 155 51.84 -71.36 -25.44
CA THR A 155 53.00 -70.44 -25.51
C THR A 155 52.97 -69.27 -24.50
N SER A 156 53.44 -69.43 -23.25
CA SER A 156 54.84 -69.45 -22.77
C SER A 156 55.55 -68.09 -22.69
N ARG A 157 56.31 -67.93 -21.58
CA ARG A 157 57.52 -67.08 -21.39
C ARG A 157 57.26 -65.60 -21.07
N SER A 158 57.50 -65.20 -19.81
CA SER A 158 58.73 -64.53 -19.29
C SER A 158 58.80 -63.08 -19.78
N SER A 159 59.11 -62.02 -19.03
CA SER A 159 59.88 -61.79 -17.80
C SER A 159 60.12 -60.27 -17.72
N SER A 160 60.23 -59.72 -16.50
CA SER A 160 60.99 -58.50 -16.08
C SER A 160 60.60 -57.15 -16.74
N SER A 161 60.71 -55.97 -16.12
CA SER A 161 61.65 -55.37 -15.16
C SER A 161 60.90 -54.25 -14.39
N ASP A 162 61.24 -53.71 -13.22
CA ASP A 162 62.48 -53.58 -12.42
C ASP A 162 62.14 -53.72 -10.92
#